data_AF-A0A954VC32-F1
#
_entry.id   AF-A0A954VC32-F1
#
_cell.length_a   1.000
_cell.length_b   1.000
_cell.length_c   1.000
_cell.angle_alpha   90.00
_cell.angle_beta   90.00
_cell.angle_gamma   90.00
#
_symmetry.space_group_name_H-M   'P 1'
#
loop_
_entity.id
_entity.type
_entity.pdbx_description
1 polymer ?
#
loop_
_entity_poly.entity_id
_entity_poly.type
_entity_poly.pdbx_seq_one_letter_code
_entity_poly.pdbx_strand_id
1 'polypeptide(L)'
;MAEPLLKGKQSCTVVPAVTYAVLLPAAIRLPDRELAKSLHNKGYRKVKNNPSYLDSCADHLVYVVCVGNWKRAIELLERHTPWLISACDLIDKFHFHLATMLLLESLVAHGHKRYKVRLPKELNCYRQSDDYDLAELAQWYRNEVDSIANRFNQRNGNDYFCHIVAEYRQLVTR
;
A
#
# COMPACT_ATOMS: atom_id res chain seq x y z
N MET A 1 -41.61 26.07 8.97
CA MET A 1 -42.22 25.32 7.85
C MET A 1 -41.10 24.56 7.17
N ALA A 2 -41.16 23.23 7.26
CA ALA A 2 -40.18 22.33 6.67
C ALA A 2 -40.70 21.85 5.31
N GLU A 3 -39.77 21.79 4.35
CA GLU A 3 -39.79 21.04 3.08
C GLU A 3 -40.61 21.57 1.88
N PRO A 4 -40.15 21.31 0.62
CA PRO A 4 -39.36 20.13 0.23
C PRO A 4 -38.08 20.37 -0.59
N LEU A 5 -36.94 19.92 -0.04
CA LEU A 5 -35.72 19.60 -0.79
C LEU A 5 -35.79 18.15 -1.32
N LEU A 6 -36.82 17.82 -2.10
CA LEU A 6 -37.02 16.47 -2.66
C LEU A 6 -37.25 16.49 -4.17
N LYS A 7 -36.35 17.13 -4.91
CA LYS A 7 -36.20 16.93 -6.36
C LYS A 7 -34.72 16.93 -6.76
N GLY A 8 -33.99 15.95 -6.24
CA GLY A 8 -32.65 15.63 -6.71
C GLY A 8 -32.57 14.15 -7.02
N LYS A 9 -32.75 13.75 -8.28
CA LYS A 9 -32.24 12.45 -8.73
C LYS A 9 -30.71 12.53 -8.64
N GLN A 10 -30.15 12.20 -7.48
CA GLN A 10 -28.71 12.03 -7.34
C GLN A 10 -28.33 10.70 -7.98
N SER A 11 -28.01 10.73 -9.28
CA SER A 11 -27.22 9.68 -9.88
C SER A 11 -25.78 9.83 -9.40
N CYS A 12 -25.52 9.46 -8.13
CA CYS A 12 -24.16 9.24 -7.62
C CYS A 12 -23.59 7.96 -8.27
N THR A 13 -23.42 8.00 -9.59
CA THR A 13 -22.87 6.90 -10.40
C THR A 13 -21.36 7.04 -10.53
N VAL A 14 -20.70 7.68 -9.55
CA VAL A 14 -19.25 7.77 -9.48
C VAL A 14 -18.84 7.20 -8.12
N VAL A 15 -18.48 5.92 -8.12
CA VAL A 15 -17.83 5.30 -6.97
C VAL A 15 -16.51 6.06 -6.74
N PRO A 16 -16.28 6.64 -5.54
CA PRO A 16 -15.03 7.33 -5.23
C PRO A 16 -13.82 6.42 -5.50
N ALA A 17 -12.73 6.99 -6.01
CA ALA A 17 -11.53 6.22 -6.41
C ALA A 17 -10.98 5.35 -5.26
N VAL A 18 -11.04 5.86 -4.04
CA VAL A 18 -10.61 5.18 -2.80
C VAL A 18 -11.40 3.90 -2.49
N THR A 19 -12.67 3.82 -2.88
CA THR A 19 -13.54 2.67 -2.58
C THR A 19 -12.97 1.37 -3.15
N TYR A 20 -12.36 1.43 -4.33
CA TYR A 20 -11.75 0.26 -4.96
C TYR A 20 -10.55 -0.25 -4.16
N ALA A 21 -9.75 0.65 -3.58
CA ALA A 21 -8.59 0.31 -2.77
C ALA A 21 -9.02 -0.28 -1.41
N VAL A 22 -9.96 0.38 -0.72
CA VAL A 22 -10.48 -0.07 0.58
C VAL A 22 -11.10 -1.47 0.51
N LEU A 23 -11.70 -1.85 -0.62
CA LEU A 23 -12.30 -3.18 -0.80
C LEU A 23 -11.29 -4.27 -1.21
N LEU A 24 -10.06 -3.92 -1.61
CA LEU A 24 -9.07 -4.89 -2.08
C LEU A 24 -8.64 -5.87 -0.98
N PRO A 25 -8.28 -5.45 0.25
CA PRO A 25 -7.92 -6.39 1.31
C PRO A 25 -8.98 -7.46 1.56
N ALA A 26 -10.26 -7.07 1.59
CA ALA A 26 -11.37 -8.00 1.74
C ALA A 26 -11.49 -8.94 0.52
N ALA A 27 -11.40 -8.40 -0.70
CA ALA A 27 -11.49 -9.20 -1.92
C ALA A 27 -10.34 -10.21 -2.06
N ILE A 28 -9.12 -9.87 -1.62
CA ILE A 28 -7.97 -10.80 -1.58
C ILE A 28 -8.25 -12.00 -0.67
N ARG A 29 -9.03 -11.82 0.41
CA ARG A 29 -9.35 -12.91 1.33
C ARG A 29 -10.31 -13.94 0.72
N LEU A 30 -11.09 -13.55 -0.28
CA LEU A 30 -12.10 -14.39 -0.90
C LEU A 30 -11.46 -15.33 -1.96
N PRO A 31 -12.07 -16.51 -2.21
CA PRO A 31 -11.62 -17.40 -3.30
C PRO A 31 -11.77 -16.78 -4.70
N ASP A 32 -12.65 -15.78 -4.85
CA ASP A 32 -12.93 -15.11 -6.12
C ASP A 32 -11.80 -14.13 -6.51
N ARG A 33 -10.83 -14.65 -7.25
CA ARG A 33 -9.70 -13.88 -7.77
C ARG A 33 -10.10 -12.83 -8.82
N GLU A 34 -11.20 -13.03 -9.53
CA GLU A 34 -11.64 -12.11 -10.58
C GLU A 34 -12.21 -10.81 -9.98
N LEU A 35 -12.87 -10.88 -8.82
CA LEU A 35 -13.28 -9.70 -8.07
C LEU A 35 -12.09 -8.81 -7.72
N ALA A 36 -11.07 -9.37 -7.04
CA ALA A 36 -9.88 -8.62 -6.63
C ALA A 36 -9.14 -8.01 -7.83
N LYS A 37 -9.01 -8.76 -8.92
CA LYS A 37 -8.42 -8.28 -10.18
C LYS A 37 -9.22 -7.15 -10.81
N SER A 38 -10.54 -7.24 -10.83
CA SER A 38 -11.43 -6.18 -11.34
C SER A 38 -11.30 -4.90 -10.53
N LEU A 39 -11.29 -5.02 -9.19
CA LEU A 39 -11.07 -3.90 -8.28
C LEU A 39 -9.70 -3.24 -8.50
N HIS A 40 -8.63 -4.03 -8.59
CA HIS A 40 -7.29 -3.51 -8.87
C HIS A 40 -7.24 -2.76 -10.20
N ASN A 41 -7.73 -3.36 -11.29
CA ASN A 41 -7.64 -2.77 -12.62
C ASN A 41 -8.42 -1.44 -12.73
N LYS A 42 -9.61 -1.36 -12.12
CA LYS A 42 -10.45 -0.16 -12.14
C LYS A 42 -9.92 0.90 -11.18
N GLY A 43 -9.58 0.51 -9.96
CA GLY A 43 -9.10 1.40 -8.90
C GLY A 43 -7.75 2.00 -9.24
N TYR A 44 -6.76 1.17 -9.61
CA TYR A 44 -5.40 1.62 -9.83
C TYR A 44 -5.31 2.65 -10.96
N ARG A 45 -6.11 2.48 -12.02
CA ARG A 45 -6.21 3.44 -13.12
C ARG A 45 -6.62 4.84 -12.63
N LYS A 46 -7.46 4.94 -11.61
CA LYS A 46 -7.97 6.20 -11.06
C LYS A 46 -6.98 6.89 -10.12
N VAL A 47 -6.14 6.14 -9.42
CA VAL A 47 -5.27 6.68 -8.36
C VAL A 47 -3.80 6.89 -8.78
N LYS A 48 -3.29 6.11 -9.74
CA LYS A 48 -1.85 6.01 -10.08
C LYS A 48 -1.12 7.28 -10.54
N ASN A 49 -1.82 8.40 -10.71
CA ASN A 49 -1.27 9.67 -11.22
C ASN A 49 -1.47 10.84 -10.23
N ASN A 50 -2.03 10.60 -9.04
CA ASN A 50 -2.26 11.65 -8.05
C ASN A 50 -1.62 11.24 -6.70
N PRO A 51 -0.59 11.97 -6.23
CA PRO A 51 0.09 11.70 -4.96
C PRO A 51 -0.81 11.68 -3.72
N SER A 52 -1.98 12.33 -3.76
CA SER A 52 -2.93 12.31 -2.64
C SER A 52 -3.58 10.94 -2.40
N TYR A 53 -3.30 9.95 -3.24
CA TYR A 53 -3.81 8.59 -3.13
C TYR A 53 -2.69 7.58 -2.85
N LEU A 54 -1.63 8.00 -2.15
CA LEU A 54 -0.49 7.13 -1.84
C LEU A 54 -0.92 5.89 -1.06
N ASP A 55 -1.82 6.04 -0.08
CA ASP A 55 -2.42 4.92 0.66
C ASP A 55 -3.16 3.95 -0.28
N SER A 56 -4.01 4.45 -1.17
CA SER A 56 -4.69 3.60 -2.16
C SER A 56 -3.70 2.89 -3.10
N CYS A 57 -2.59 3.53 -3.46
CA CYS A 57 -1.51 2.88 -4.21
C CYS A 57 -0.83 1.76 -3.41
N ALA A 58 -0.75 1.89 -2.07
CA ALA A 58 -0.22 0.84 -1.19
C ALA A 58 -1.11 -0.41 -1.20
N ASP A 59 -2.44 -0.27 -1.12
CA ASP A 59 -3.36 -1.42 -1.24
C ASP A 59 -3.24 -2.12 -2.60
N HIS A 60 -3.08 -1.34 -3.67
CA HIS A 60 -2.84 -1.90 -4.99
C HIS A 60 -1.49 -2.62 -5.08
N LEU A 61 -0.46 -2.13 -4.40
CA LEU A 61 0.83 -2.82 -4.31
C LEU A 61 0.68 -4.16 -3.56
N VAL A 62 0.00 -4.18 -2.41
CA VAL A 62 -0.27 -5.41 -1.64
C VAL A 62 -1.00 -6.44 -2.51
N TYR A 63 -2.02 -6.02 -3.27
CA TYR A 63 -2.68 -6.92 -4.22
C TYR A 63 -1.69 -7.55 -5.21
N VAL A 64 -0.80 -6.74 -5.80
CA VAL A 64 0.18 -7.24 -6.79
C VAL A 64 1.17 -8.22 -6.14
N VAL A 65 1.53 -8.00 -4.88
CA VAL A 65 2.32 -8.95 -4.06
C VAL A 65 1.55 -10.27 -3.89
N CYS A 66 0.28 -10.22 -3.49
CA CYS A 66 -0.55 -11.41 -3.26
C CYS A 66 -0.72 -12.29 -4.51
N VAL A 67 -0.73 -11.71 -5.70
CA VAL A 67 -0.82 -12.48 -6.96
C VAL A 67 0.55 -12.94 -7.50
N GLY A 68 1.63 -12.70 -6.75
CA GLY A 68 2.98 -13.17 -7.08
C GLY A 68 3.65 -12.46 -8.26
N ASN A 69 3.18 -11.26 -8.64
CA ASN A 69 3.75 -10.53 -9.78
C ASN A 69 4.86 -9.56 -9.34
N TRP A 70 6.03 -10.13 -9.04
CA TRP A 70 7.19 -9.41 -8.49
C TRP A 70 7.67 -8.26 -9.34
N LYS A 71 7.80 -8.48 -10.65
CA LYS A 71 8.21 -7.42 -11.59
C LYS A 71 7.26 -6.24 -11.50
N ARG A 72 5.95 -6.50 -11.52
CA ARG A 72 4.95 -5.45 -11.43
C ARG A 72 4.93 -4.76 -10.07
N ALA A 73 5.16 -5.51 -8.98
CA ALA A 73 5.21 -4.95 -7.64
C ALA A 73 6.38 -3.96 -7.50
N ILE A 74 7.56 -4.32 -8.03
CA ILE A 74 8.72 -3.43 -8.04
C ILE A 74 8.46 -2.18 -8.92
N GLU A 75 7.83 -2.34 -10.08
CA GLU A 75 7.44 -1.18 -10.91
C GLU A 75 6.50 -0.21 -10.15
N LEU A 76 5.56 -0.74 -9.36
CA LEU A 76 4.68 0.07 -8.52
C LEU A 76 5.45 0.76 -7.39
N LEU A 77 6.34 0.03 -6.72
CA LEU A 77 7.22 0.56 -5.70
C LEU A 77 8.01 1.75 -6.24
N GLU A 78 8.81 1.54 -7.29
CA GLU A 78 9.68 2.59 -7.87
C GLU A 78 8.87 3.81 -8.34
N ARG A 79 7.70 3.58 -8.92
CA ARG A 79 6.83 4.66 -9.42
C ARG A 79 6.33 5.57 -8.31
N HIS A 80 5.95 5.00 -7.17
CA HIS A 80 5.23 5.73 -6.11
C HIS A 80 6.11 6.09 -4.92
N THR A 81 7.30 5.50 -4.79
CA THR A 81 8.28 5.87 -3.75
C THR A 81 8.62 7.37 -3.75
N PRO A 82 8.76 8.08 -4.90
CA PRO A 82 8.97 9.53 -4.87
C PRO A 82 7.89 10.32 -4.12
N TRP A 83 6.65 9.81 -4.06
CA TRP A 83 5.55 10.46 -3.35
C TRP A 83 5.68 10.38 -1.83
N LEU A 84 6.41 9.39 -1.29
CA LEU A 84 6.71 9.31 0.15
C LEU A 84 7.42 10.56 0.65
N ILE A 85 8.32 11.14 -0.16
CA ILE A 85 9.12 12.30 0.23
C ILE A 85 8.20 13.52 0.44
N SER A 86 7.25 13.71 -0.46
CA SER A 86 6.33 14.85 -0.44
C SER A 86 5.07 14.61 0.40
N ALA A 87 4.82 13.39 0.88
CA ALA A 87 3.63 13.07 1.64
C ALA A 87 3.62 13.82 2.99
N CYS A 88 2.54 14.57 3.24
CA CYS A 88 2.33 15.27 4.51
C CYS A 88 1.72 14.36 5.59
N ASP A 89 0.90 13.39 5.18
CA ASP A 89 0.21 12.49 6.10
C ASP A 89 1.10 11.30 6.50
N LEU A 90 1.19 11.05 7.82
CA LEU A 90 1.91 9.90 8.37
C LEU A 90 1.14 8.59 8.15
N ILE A 91 -0.18 8.64 8.01
CA ILE A 91 -1.00 7.46 7.72
C ILE A 91 -0.68 6.94 6.30
N ASP A 92 -0.66 7.83 5.30
CA ASP A 92 -0.26 7.47 3.93
C ASP A 92 1.15 6.86 3.87
N LYS A 93 2.10 7.45 4.60
CA LYS A 93 3.46 6.92 4.73
C LYS A 93 3.45 5.54 5.35
N PHE A 94 2.73 5.35 6.46
CA PHE A 94 2.63 4.07 7.15
C PHE A 94 2.14 2.97 6.19
N HIS A 95 1.03 3.19 5.48
CA HIS A 95 0.48 2.17 4.59
C HIS A 95 1.43 1.84 3.43
N PHE A 96 2.08 2.85 2.85
CA PHE A 96 3.04 2.60 1.76
C PHE A 96 4.33 1.92 2.24
N HIS A 97 4.85 2.28 3.42
CA HIS A 97 5.98 1.56 4.04
C HIS A 97 5.61 0.11 4.37
N LEU A 98 4.39 -0.14 4.88
CA LEU A 98 3.88 -1.48 5.16
C LEU A 98 3.79 -2.32 3.88
N ALA A 99 3.17 -1.80 2.82
CA ALA A 99 3.08 -2.49 1.54
C ALA A 99 4.47 -2.82 0.95
N THR A 100 5.42 -1.89 1.08
CA THR A 100 6.80 -2.09 0.63
C THR A 100 7.53 -3.15 1.45
N MET A 101 7.40 -3.11 2.79
CA MET A 101 7.94 -4.14 3.68
C MET A 101 7.42 -5.53 3.26
N LEU A 102 6.11 -5.66 3.01
CA LEU A 102 5.49 -6.94 2.63
C LEU A 102 6.00 -7.46 1.28
N LEU A 103 6.19 -6.59 0.28
CA LEU A 103 6.81 -6.96 -0.99
C LEU A 103 8.22 -7.53 -0.75
N LEU A 104 9.04 -6.83 0.01
CA LEU A 104 10.45 -7.21 0.24
C LEU A 104 10.54 -8.51 1.05
N GLU A 105 9.75 -8.63 2.13
CA GLU A 105 9.63 -9.87 2.91
C GLU A 105 9.17 -11.04 2.03
N SER A 106 8.19 -10.82 1.14
CA SER A 106 7.71 -11.84 0.21
C SER A 106 8.76 -12.27 -0.80
N LEU A 107 9.53 -11.33 -1.37
CA LEU A 107 10.63 -11.65 -2.27
C LEU A 107 11.71 -12.49 -1.57
N VAL A 108 12.09 -12.13 -0.34
CA VAL A 108 13.03 -12.91 0.48
C VAL A 108 12.50 -14.32 0.73
N ALA A 109 11.23 -14.45 1.12
CA ALA A 109 10.60 -15.74 1.36
C ALA A 109 10.58 -16.64 0.10
N HIS A 110 10.53 -16.04 -1.09
CA HIS A 110 10.61 -16.74 -2.38
C HIS A 110 12.05 -16.93 -2.90
N GLY A 111 13.05 -16.71 -2.06
CA GLY A 111 14.45 -17.02 -2.34
C GLY A 111 15.23 -15.91 -3.07
N HIS A 112 14.63 -14.74 -3.29
CA HIS A 112 15.36 -13.59 -3.82
C HIS A 112 16.22 -12.97 -2.72
N LYS A 113 17.53 -12.88 -2.96
CA LYS A 113 18.46 -12.24 -2.00
C LYS A 113 18.68 -10.77 -2.29
N ARG A 114 18.79 -10.42 -3.57
CA ARG A 114 19.09 -9.07 -4.04
C ARG A 114 18.17 -8.66 -5.17
N TYR A 115 17.90 -7.37 -5.27
CA TYR A 115 17.10 -6.81 -6.36
C TYR A 115 17.56 -5.39 -6.67
N LYS A 116 17.49 -5.03 -7.95
CA LYS A 116 17.70 -3.65 -8.37
C LYS A 116 16.42 -2.84 -8.24
N VAL A 117 16.42 -1.85 -7.35
CA VAL A 117 15.26 -1.01 -7.06
C VAL A 117 15.69 0.45 -7.12
N ARG A 118 15.07 1.24 -7.98
CA ARG A 118 15.33 2.68 -8.06
C ARG A 118 14.62 3.38 -6.93
N LEU A 119 15.40 3.87 -5.97
CA LEU A 119 14.91 4.65 -4.84
C LEU A 119 15.36 6.12 -4.98
N PRO A 120 14.53 7.10 -4.58
CA PRO A 120 14.95 8.49 -4.47
C PRO A 120 16.14 8.67 -3.52
N LYS A 121 17.02 9.64 -3.82
CA LYS A 121 18.25 9.91 -3.06
C LYS A 121 17.98 10.47 -1.66
N GLU A 122 16.80 11.03 -1.48
CA GLU A 122 16.33 11.64 -0.25
C GLU A 122 15.92 10.59 0.80
N LEU A 123 15.75 9.32 0.40
CA LEU A 123 15.50 8.25 1.35
C LEU A 123 16.79 7.82 2.04
N ASN A 124 16.74 7.67 3.37
CA ASN A 124 17.89 7.24 4.16
C ASN A 124 18.42 5.85 3.78
N CYS A 125 17.60 4.99 3.17
CA CYS A 125 18.03 3.69 2.68
C CYS A 125 18.70 3.73 1.31
N TYR A 126 18.71 4.86 0.60
CA TYR A 126 19.23 4.96 -0.76
C TYR A 126 20.68 4.49 -0.89
N ARG A 127 20.95 3.74 -1.97
CA ARG A 127 22.28 3.31 -2.40
C ARG A 127 22.49 3.66 -3.87
N GLN A 128 23.63 4.25 -4.20
CA GLN A 128 23.97 4.65 -5.58
C GLN A 128 23.99 3.49 -6.60
N SER A 129 24.21 2.25 -6.14
CA SER A 129 24.22 1.06 -7.01
C SER A 129 22.84 0.65 -7.51
N ASP A 130 21.77 1.19 -6.90
CA ASP A 130 20.40 0.70 -6.97
C ASP A 130 20.24 -0.80 -6.62
N ASP A 131 21.28 -1.46 -6.12
CA ASP A 131 21.29 -2.90 -5.83
C ASP A 131 21.29 -3.13 -4.31
N TYR A 132 20.21 -3.74 -3.83
CA TYR A 132 19.90 -3.88 -2.41
C TYR A 132 19.93 -5.33 -1.99
N ASP A 133 20.45 -5.58 -0.79
CA ASP A 133 20.09 -6.80 -0.07
C ASP A 133 18.63 -6.66 0.40
N LEU A 134 17.80 -7.62 0.01
CA LEU A 134 16.36 -7.53 0.25
C LEU A 134 16.01 -7.70 1.71
N ALA A 135 16.77 -8.49 2.48
CA ALA A 135 16.52 -8.67 3.90
C ALA A 135 16.88 -7.40 4.69
N GLU A 136 18.02 -6.77 4.35
CA GLU A 136 18.40 -5.48 4.94
C GLU A 136 17.38 -4.39 4.60
N LEU A 137 16.95 -4.31 3.33
CA LEU A 137 15.98 -3.31 2.90
C LEU A 137 14.61 -3.55 3.56
N ALA A 138 14.15 -4.80 3.65
CA ALA A 138 12.91 -5.16 4.35
C ALA A 138 12.96 -4.73 5.82
N GLN A 139 14.09 -4.96 6.50
CA GLN A 139 14.27 -4.56 7.90
C GLN A 139 14.24 -3.03 8.06
N TRP A 140 14.79 -2.27 7.12
CA TRP A 140 14.70 -0.81 7.15
C TRP A 140 13.24 -0.34 7.04
N TYR A 141 12.48 -0.86 6.08
CA TYR A 141 11.06 -0.51 5.94
C TYR A 141 10.23 -0.96 7.14
N ARG A 142 10.57 -2.11 7.76
CA ARG A 142 9.95 -2.55 9.02
C ARG A 142 10.16 -1.55 10.14
N ASN A 143 11.38 -1.03 10.30
CA ASN A 143 11.66 -0.02 11.33
C ASN A 143 10.83 1.26 11.12
N GLU A 144 10.64 1.70 9.87
CA GLU A 144 9.77 2.84 9.55
C GLU A 144 8.30 2.56 9.91
N VAL A 145 7.79 1.36 9.57
CA VAL A 145 6.43 0.91 9.93
C VAL A 145 6.25 0.91 11.45
N ASP A 146 7.17 0.28 12.18
CA ASP A 146 7.10 0.15 13.64
C ASP A 146 7.19 1.51 14.33
N SER A 147 8.06 2.41 13.83
CA SER A 147 8.19 3.78 14.32
C SER A 147 6.87 4.55 14.24
N ILE A 148 6.21 4.52 13.06
CA ILE A 148 4.94 5.23 12.86
C ILE A 148 3.81 4.56 13.65
N ALA A 149 3.71 3.22 13.61
CA ALA A 149 2.70 2.46 14.34
C ALA A 149 2.74 2.75 15.85
N ASN A 150 3.94 2.68 16.45
CA ASN A 150 4.13 2.92 17.87
C ASN A 150 3.72 4.35 18.27
N ARG A 151 4.05 5.35 17.44
CA ARG A 151 3.65 6.74 17.70
C ARG A 151 2.13 6.90 17.73
N PHE A 152 1.41 6.30 16.78
CA PHE A 152 -0.05 6.37 16.77
C PHE A 152 -0.70 5.60 17.92
N ASN A 153 -0.23 4.38 18.16
CA ASN A 153 -0.70 3.51 19.24
C ASN A 153 -0.51 4.16 20.61
N GLN A 154 0.67 4.73 20.88
CA GLN A 154 0.94 5.48 22.11
C GLN A 154 0.03 6.69 22.26
N ARG A 155 -0.16 7.47 21.17
CA ARG A 155 -1.05 8.64 21.18
C ARG A 155 -2.50 8.25 21.48
N ASN A 156 -2.94 7.12 20.94
CA ASN A 156 -4.34 6.69 21.04
C ASN A 156 -4.61 5.78 22.25
N GLY A 157 -3.57 5.27 22.93
CA GLY A 157 -3.70 4.33 24.03
C GLY A 157 -4.23 2.94 23.61
N ASN A 158 -3.96 2.51 22.37
CA ASN A 158 -4.40 1.23 21.82
C ASN A 158 -3.32 0.60 20.92
N ASP A 159 -3.61 -0.55 20.31
CA ASP A 159 -2.72 -1.32 19.44
C ASP A 159 -3.23 -1.44 18.00
N TYR A 160 -4.11 -0.53 17.58
CA TYR A 160 -4.79 -0.54 16.29
C TYR A 160 -3.84 -0.71 15.10
N PHE A 161 -2.73 0.05 15.07
CA PHE A 161 -1.76 -0.06 13.95
C PHE A 161 -0.98 -1.37 13.98
N CYS A 162 -0.78 -1.98 15.15
CA CYS A 162 -0.18 -3.32 15.23
C CYS A 162 -1.11 -4.38 14.63
N HIS A 163 -2.42 -4.25 14.88
CA HIS A 163 -3.42 -5.10 14.26
C HIS A 163 -3.46 -4.97 12.74
N ILE A 164 -3.34 -3.75 12.19
CA ILE A 164 -3.23 -3.55 10.73
C ILE A 164 -2.02 -4.29 10.15
N VAL A 165 -0.84 -4.16 10.77
CA VAL A 165 0.37 -4.85 10.30
C VAL A 165 0.16 -6.37 10.29
N ALA A 166 -0.39 -6.92 11.37
CA ALA A 166 -0.70 -8.35 11.47
C ALA A 166 -1.72 -8.79 10.42
N GLU A 167 -2.76 -7.98 10.21
CA GLU A 167 -3.81 -8.23 9.24
C GLU A 167 -3.26 -8.31 7.81
N TYR A 168 -2.42 -7.35 7.41
CA TYR A 168 -1.86 -7.28 6.06
C TYR A 168 -0.80 -8.35 5.81
N ARG A 169 -0.02 -8.75 6.83
CA ARG A 169 0.89 -9.91 6.71
C ARG A 169 0.13 -11.18 6.32
N GLN A 170 -1.02 -11.43 6.94
CA GLN A 170 -1.85 -12.60 6.61
C GLN A 170 -2.37 -12.61 5.17
N LEU A 171 -2.43 -11.46 4.49
CA LEU A 171 -2.86 -11.40 3.09
C LEU A 171 -1.81 -12.00 2.15
N VAL A 172 -0.52 -11.81 2.43
CA VAL A 172 0.60 -12.18 1.54
C VAL A 172 1.22 -13.54 1.87
N THR A 173 0.88 -14.16 3.00
CA THR A 173 1.42 -15.47 3.44
C THR A 173 0.59 -16.68 2.98
N ARG A 174 -0.35 -16.49 2.03
CA ARG A 174 -1.26 -17.55 1.57
C ARG A 174 -0.70 -18.40 0.45
#